data_AF-A0A8M1RIA7-F1
#
_entry.id   AF-A0A8M1RIA7-F1
#
_cell.length_a   1.000
_cell.length_b   1.000
_cell.length_c   1.000
_cell.angle_alpha   90.00
_cell.angle_beta   90.00
_cell.angle_gamma   90.00
#
_symmetry.space_group_name_H-M   'P 1'
#
loop_
_entity.id
_entity.type
_entity.pdbx_description
1 polymer ?
#
loop_
_entity_poly.entity_id
_entity_poly.type
_entity_poly.pdbx_seq_one_letter_code
_entity_poly.pdbx_strand_id
1 'polypeptide(L)'
;MQEWCYEYLATGNIRRDGVHDTEISPLIKMIEDASDLTTYTKEILDCGYTGPVNTEHKESILRALALHITTKRIPMLQQLREGLQIYDLIKIIQAKPHECHDLFVIGHDDKVDAHYISSHLAPEMSPTGSLKQVNESKILEFFQDFLLELEDTQPEDDVAGESDGMSVSQIMQWITGQSHRHLLVSERQKFKVSIKFDHCCLQHTPNHSVCYPIVSACTNTITFPVAHMADYESFKTLLQTAVKYGSAFDRV
;
A
#
# COMPACT_ATOMS: atom_id res chain seq x y z
N MET A 1 -0.61 -1.49 10.94
CA MET A 1 -0.56 -2.28 12.19
C MET A 1 -1.28 -3.61 11.96
N GLN A 2 -0.95 -4.69 12.68
CA GLN A 2 -1.71 -5.95 12.59
C GLN A 2 -3.03 -5.85 13.36
N GLU A 3 -4.03 -6.64 12.97
CA GLU A 3 -5.38 -6.65 13.56
C GLU A 3 -5.36 -6.72 15.10
N TRP A 4 -4.65 -7.71 15.64
CA TRP A 4 -4.59 -7.92 17.09
C TRP A 4 -3.99 -6.73 17.86
N CYS A 5 -3.09 -5.97 17.23
CA CYS A 5 -2.52 -4.77 17.84
C CYS A 5 -3.58 -3.66 17.90
N TYR A 6 -4.40 -3.51 16.85
CA TYR A 6 -5.50 -2.53 16.85
C TYR A 6 -6.57 -2.90 17.89
N GLU A 7 -6.92 -4.18 17.99
CA GLU A 7 -7.83 -4.67 19.02
C GLU A 7 -7.29 -4.44 20.43
N TYR A 8 -5.97 -4.53 20.63
CA TYR A 8 -5.33 -4.15 21.88
C TYR A 8 -5.46 -2.65 22.16
N LEU A 9 -5.29 -1.78 21.14
CA LEU A 9 -5.52 -0.34 21.28
C LEU A 9 -6.98 0.00 21.58
N ALA A 10 -7.94 -0.75 21.05
CA ALA A 10 -9.36 -0.54 21.35
C ALA A 10 -9.74 -1.06 22.75
N THR A 11 -9.40 -2.32 23.04
CA THR A 11 -9.95 -3.06 24.20
C THR A 11 -9.00 -3.17 25.39
N GLY A 12 -7.69 -3.04 25.17
CA GLY A 12 -6.65 -3.35 26.17
C GLY A 12 -6.40 -4.85 26.36
N ASN A 13 -7.12 -5.71 25.63
CA ASN A 13 -6.99 -7.16 25.72
C ASN A 13 -6.08 -7.70 24.62
N ILE A 14 -5.28 -8.71 24.95
CA ILE A 14 -4.39 -9.37 24.01
C ILE A 14 -5.16 -10.48 23.30
N ARG A 15 -5.27 -10.40 21.97
CA ARG A 15 -5.64 -11.53 21.12
C ARG A 15 -4.39 -12.20 20.57
N ARG A 16 -4.46 -13.52 20.37
CA ARG A 16 -3.35 -14.35 19.88
C ARG A 16 -3.55 -14.82 18.44
N ASP A 17 -4.77 -14.66 17.93
CA ASP A 17 -5.12 -15.06 16.58
C ASP A 17 -4.58 -14.03 15.58
N GLY A 18 -4.12 -14.49 14.42
CA GLY A 18 -3.61 -13.62 13.35
C GLY A 18 -2.28 -12.91 13.66
N VAL A 19 -1.55 -13.34 14.70
CA VAL A 19 -0.25 -12.78 15.05
C VAL A 19 0.80 -13.23 14.02
N HIS A 20 1.34 -12.28 13.27
CA HIS A 20 2.41 -12.53 12.32
C HIS A 20 3.73 -11.88 12.75
N ASP A 21 4.83 -12.58 12.59
CA ASP A 21 6.17 -12.07 12.88
C ASP A 21 7.15 -12.60 11.86
N THR A 22 7.92 -11.71 11.24
CA THR A 22 8.83 -12.08 10.15
C THR A 22 9.92 -13.05 10.61
N GLU A 23 10.30 -13.02 11.89
CA GLU A 23 11.35 -13.88 12.43
C GLU A 23 10.77 -15.20 12.98
N ILE A 24 9.64 -15.13 13.70
CA ILE A 24 9.09 -16.29 14.42
C ILE A 24 8.01 -17.05 13.62
N SER A 25 7.26 -16.41 12.73
CA SER A 25 6.25 -17.11 11.93
C SER A 25 6.80 -18.23 11.04
N PRO A 26 8.01 -18.12 10.44
CA PRO A 26 8.64 -19.26 9.76
C PRO A 26 8.87 -20.45 10.71
N LEU A 27 9.32 -20.18 11.94
CA LEU A 27 9.52 -21.21 12.97
C LEU A 27 8.19 -21.86 13.38
N ILE A 28 7.11 -21.08 13.51
CA ILE A 28 5.75 -21.60 13.80
C ILE A 28 5.36 -22.62 12.73
N LYS A 29 5.47 -22.27 11.44
CA LYS A 29 5.16 -23.18 10.32
C LYS A 29 6.03 -24.44 10.34
N MET A 30 7.35 -24.29 10.56
CA MET A 30 8.26 -25.43 10.65
C MET A 30 7.89 -26.37 11.80
N ILE A 31 7.50 -25.82 12.97
CA ILE A 31 7.05 -26.61 14.11
C ILE A 31 5.72 -27.31 13.76
N GLU A 32 4.75 -26.62 13.16
CA GLU A 32 3.45 -27.16 12.73
C GLU A 32 3.58 -28.37 11.80
N ASP A 33 4.57 -28.37 10.91
CA ASP A 33 4.80 -29.47 9.96
C ASP A 33 5.74 -30.56 10.49
N ALA A 34 6.51 -30.27 11.55
CA ALA A 34 7.51 -31.19 12.06
C ALA A 34 6.90 -32.40 12.80
N SER A 35 7.40 -33.59 12.46
CA SER A 35 7.18 -34.86 13.16
C SER A 35 8.16 -35.09 14.31
N ASP A 36 9.30 -34.41 14.29
CA ASP A 36 10.30 -34.38 15.36
C ASP A 36 10.65 -32.93 15.72
N LEU A 37 10.49 -32.57 16.99
CA LEU A 37 10.74 -31.22 17.49
C LEU A 37 12.15 -31.04 18.07
N THR A 38 12.95 -32.10 18.17
CA THR A 38 14.27 -32.04 18.80
C THR A 38 15.19 -31.01 18.15
N THR A 39 15.12 -30.86 16.82
CA THR A 39 15.89 -29.88 16.03
C THR A 39 15.58 -28.43 16.40
N TYR A 40 14.38 -28.13 16.92
CA TYR A 40 13.93 -26.78 17.25
C TYR A 40 13.98 -26.47 18.75
N THR A 41 14.58 -27.36 19.55
CA THR A 41 14.55 -27.26 21.02
C THR A 41 15.11 -25.92 21.48
N LYS A 42 16.22 -25.47 20.90
CA LYS A 42 16.86 -24.23 21.31
C LYS A 42 15.96 -23.02 21.02
N GLU A 43 15.43 -22.95 19.81
CA GLU A 43 14.57 -21.86 19.34
C GLU A 43 13.27 -21.78 20.15
N ILE A 44 12.69 -22.93 20.49
CA ILE A 44 11.50 -23.04 21.34
C ILE A 44 11.78 -22.52 22.76
N LEU A 45 12.91 -22.94 23.35
CA LEU A 45 13.32 -22.50 24.70
C LEU A 45 13.68 -20.99 24.71
N ASP A 46 14.31 -20.48 23.65
CA ASP A 46 14.62 -19.06 23.47
C ASP A 46 13.36 -18.18 23.35
N CYS A 47 12.22 -18.78 22.98
CA CYS A 47 10.89 -18.16 23.02
C CYS A 47 10.19 -18.26 24.39
N GLY A 48 10.88 -18.77 25.42
CA GLY A 48 10.39 -18.83 26.80
C GLY A 48 9.50 -20.03 27.12
N TYR A 49 9.39 -21.02 26.23
CA TYR A 49 8.73 -22.28 26.58
C TYR A 49 9.61 -23.08 27.55
N THR A 50 9.03 -23.61 28.63
CA THR A 50 9.78 -24.35 29.67
C THR A 50 9.28 -25.78 29.89
N GLY A 51 8.36 -26.24 29.05
CA GLY A 51 7.80 -27.59 29.13
C GLY A 51 8.59 -28.63 28.32
N PRO A 52 8.12 -29.88 28.27
CA PRO A 52 8.69 -30.92 27.42
C PRO A 52 8.59 -30.56 25.93
N VAL A 53 9.70 -30.58 25.20
CA VAL A 53 9.72 -30.34 23.76
C VAL A 53 9.48 -31.65 23.02
N ASN A 54 8.22 -31.94 22.70
CA ASN A 54 7.81 -33.11 21.92
C ASN A 54 6.46 -32.87 21.21
N THR A 55 6.08 -33.80 20.34
CA THR A 55 4.85 -33.72 19.54
C THR A 55 3.57 -33.71 20.36
N GLU A 56 3.54 -34.29 21.56
CA GLU A 56 2.38 -34.26 22.45
C GLU A 56 2.10 -32.85 23.00
N HIS A 57 3.14 -32.01 23.12
CA HIS A 57 3.05 -30.65 23.68
C HIS A 57 3.08 -29.56 22.62
N LYS A 58 2.91 -29.94 21.34
CA LYS A 58 3.01 -29.05 20.18
C LYS A 58 2.11 -27.81 20.29
N GLU A 59 0.86 -27.97 20.70
CA GLU A 59 -0.06 -26.85 20.92
C GLU A 59 0.44 -25.87 22.00
N SER A 60 1.01 -26.39 23.08
CA SER A 60 1.58 -25.56 24.16
C SER A 60 2.81 -24.80 23.69
N ILE A 61 3.63 -25.41 22.84
CA ILE A 61 4.79 -24.77 22.20
C ILE A 61 4.32 -23.62 21.29
N LEU A 62 3.37 -23.88 20.39
CA LEU A 62 2.83 -22.86 19.48
C LEU A 62 2.22 -21.69 20.24
N ARG A 63 1.50 -21.96 21.34
CA ARG A 63 0.96 -20.93 22.23
C ARG A 63 2.05 -20.10 22.90
N ALA A 64 3.17 -20.71 23.31
CA ALA A 64 4.30 -19.99 23.89
C ALA A 64 4.98 -19.08 22.85
N LEU A 65 5.15 -19.57 21.61
CA LEU A 65 5.67 -18.77 20.50
C LEU A 65 4.77 -17.57 20.18
N ALA A 66 3.45 -17.77 20.08
CA ALA A 66 2.49 -16.69 19.89
C ALA A 66 2.55 -15.67 21.04
N LEU A 67 2.66 -16.15 22.29
CA LEU A 67 2.82 -15.28 23.45
C LEU A 67 4.12 -14.47 23.37
N HIS A 68 5.26 -15.09 23.01
CA HIS A 68 6.54 -14.42 22.85
C HIS A 68 6.50 -13.29 21.80
N ILE A 69 5.81 -13.51 20.68
CA ILE A 69 5.62 -12.47 19.67
C ILE A 69 4.82 -11.30 20.27
N THR A 70 3.70 -11.59 20.92
CA THR A 70 2.84 -10.52 21.47
C THR A 70 3.54 -9.76 22.61
N THR A 71 4.24 -10.44 23.52
CA THR A 71 4.91 -9.81 24.66
C THR A 71 6.05 -8.88 24.26
N LYS A 72 6.76 -9.15 23.16
CA LYS A 72 7.75 -8.21 22.61
C LYS A 72 7.15 -6.86 22.21
N ARG A 73 5.87 -6.82 21.79
CA ARG A 73 5.22 -5.59 21.28
C ARG A 73 4.31 -4.90 22.29
N ILE A 74 3.82 -5.61 23.32
CA ILE A 74 2.94 -5.05 24.36
C ILE A 74 3.48 -3.75 24.99
N PRO A 75 4.75 -3.63 25.40
CA PRO A 75 5.25 -2.39 26.01
C PRO A 75 5.11 -1.17 25.09
N MET A 76 5.37 -1.35 23.79
CA MET A 76 5.20 -0.29 22.79
C MET A 76 3.72 0.06 22.60
N LEU A 77 2.84 -0.93 22.54
CA LEU A 77 1.39 -0.71 22.43
C LEU A 77 0.81 -0.04 23.68
N GLN A 78 1.33 -0.35 24.87
CA GLN A 78 0.96 0.32 26.12
C GLN A 78 1.34 1.80 26.09
N GLN A 79 2.58 2.11 25.71
CA GLN A 79 3.03 3.50 25.57
C GLN A 79 2.22 4.26 24.52
N LEU A 80 1.90 3.62 23.39
CA LEU A 80 1.04 4.21 22.37
C LEU A 80 -0.37 4.48 22.93
N ARG A 81 -0.95 3.51 23.65
CA ARG A 81 -2.26 3.66 24.28
C ARG A 81 -2.28 4.80 25.30
N GLU A 82 -1.25 4.91 26.14
CA GLU A 82 -1.04 6.02 27.08
C GLU A 82 -0.95 7.37 26.34
N GLY A 83 -0.16 7.44 25.28
CA GLY A 83 -0.03 8.63 24.44
C GLY A 83 -1.36 9.07 23.79
N LEU A 84 -2.12 8.12 23.25
CA LEU A 84 -3.46 8.36 22.69
C LEU A 84 -4.45 8.80 23.76
N GLN A 85 -4.35 8.26 24.98
CA GLN A 85 -5.23 8.58 26.09
C GLN A 85 -5.07 10.04 26.56
N ILE A 86 -3.89 10.65 26.43
CA ILE A 86 -3.65 12.07 26.76
C ILE A 86 -4.59 13.01 25.98
N TYR A 87 -4.95 12.63 24.76
CA TYR A 87 -5.84 13.40 23.87
C TYR A 87 -7.26 12.83 23.80
N ASP A 88 -7.63 11.95 24.74
CA ASP A 88 -8.92 11.24 24.75
C ASP A 88 -9.21 10.39 23.50
N LEU A 89 -8.19 10.10 22.68
CA LEU A 89 -8.37 9.33 21.44
C LEU A 89 -8.77 7.89 21.70
N ILE A 90 -8.33 7.29 22.80
CA ILE A 90 -8.77 5.95 23.21
C ILE A 90 -10.30 5.88 23.38
N LYS A 91 -10.93 6.93 23.93
CA LYS A 91 -12.38 6.98 24.07
C LYS A 91 -13.06 7.02 22.69
N ILE A 92 -12.46 7.72 21.73
CA ILE A 92 -12.96 7.78 20.34
C ILE A 92 -12.83 6.41 19.68
N ILE A 93 -11.67 5.76 19.78
CA ILE A 93 -11.42 4.41 19.23
C ILE A 93 -12.42 3.41 19.83
N GLN A 94 -12.68 3.48 21.13
CA GLN A 94 -13.65 2.62 21.80
C GLN A 94 -15.09 2.88 21.38
N ALA A 95 -15.46 4.14 21.15
CA ALA A 95 -16.80 4.52 20.72
C ALA A 95 -17.06 4.23 19.23
N LYS A 96 -16.01 4.25 18.41
CA LYS A 96 -16.05 4.13 16.94
C LYS A 96 -14.93 3.20 16.43
N PRO A 97 -14.93 1.91 16.83
CA PRO A 97 -13.84 1.01 16.52
C PRO A 97 -13.75 0.66 15.04
N HIS A 98 -14.86 0.69 14.29
CA HIS A 98 -14.79 0.42 12.85
C HIS A 98 -14.22 1.64 12.11
N GLU A 99 -14.65 2.85 12.45
CA GLU A 99 -14.20 4.07 11.76
C GLU A 99 -12.75 4.42 12.09
N CYS A 100 -12.26 4.02 13.27
CA CYS A 100 -10.87 4.20 13.63
C CYS A 100 -9.97 3.07 13.11
N HIS A 101 -10.53 1.92 12.72
CA HIS A 101 -9.77 0.74 12.31
C HIS A 101 -8.77 1.06 11.20
N ASP A 102 -9.26 1.68 10.13
CA ASP A 102 -8.49 1.97 8.91
C ASP A 102 -7.40 3.04 9.16
N LEU A 103 -7.50 3.81 10.25
CA LEU A 103 -6.42 4.72 10.66
C LEU A 103 -5.17 3.99 11.18
N PHE A 104 -5.31 2.74 11.64
CA PHE A 104 -4.22 1.98 12.26
C PHE A 104 -3.85 0.72 11.47
N VAL A 105 -4.84 0.00 10.96
CA VAL A 105 -4.64 -1.28 10.26
C VAL A 105 -4.48 -1.03 8.75
N ILE A 106 -3.25 -1.19 8.29
CA ILE A 106 -2.91 -0.99 6.87
C ILE A 106 -3.44 -2.19 6.10
N GLY A 107 -4.11 -1.94 4.97
CA GLY A 107 -4.60 -2.97 4.06
C GLY A 107 -6.12 -3.20 4.08
N HIS A 108 -6.84 -2.61 5.04
CA HIS A 108 -8.31 -2.53 5.02
C HIS A 108 -8.85 -1.22 4.43
N ASP A 109 -7.96 -0.31 4.02
CA ASP A 109 -8.36 0.93 3.38
C ASP A 109 -9.18 0.65 2.12
N ASP A 110 -10.26 1.42 1.91
CA ASP A 110 -11.01 1.47 0.65
C ASP A 110 -10.02 1.58 -0.53
N LYS A 111 -9.80 0.46 -1.23
CA LYS A 111 -8.91 0.43 -2.37
C LYS A 111 -9.36 1.43 -3.42
N VAL A 112 -8.39 2.08 -4.04
CA VAL A 112 -8.65 2.99 -5.14
C VAL A 112 -8.91 2.15 -6.39
N ASP A 113 -10.07 2.37 -7.02
CA ASP A 113 -10.41 1.78 -8.32
C ASP A 113 -10.07 2.75 -9.46
N ALA A 114 -10.10 2.27 -10.71
CA ALA A 114 -9.80 3.09 -11.87
C ALA A 114 -10.76 4.29 -11.99
N HIS A 115 -12.03 4.08 -11.61
CA HIS A 115 -13.06 5.11 -11.62
C HIS A 115 -12.76 6.26 -10.64
N TYR A 116 -12.28 5.95 -9.45
CA TYR A 116 -11.91 6.93 -8.45
C TYR A 116 -10.76 7.81 -8.95
N ILE A 117 -9.69 7.23 -9.51
CA ILE A 117 -8.61 8.05 -10.07
C ILE A 117 -9.15 8.93 -11.20
N SER A 118 -9.87 8.33 -12.15
CA SER A 118 -10.42 9.00 -13.33
C SER A 118 -11.35 10.17 -12.99
N SER A 119 -12.21 10.01 -11.98
CA SER A 119 -13.14 11.05 -11.53
C SER A 119 -12.48 12.23 -10.81
N HIS A 120 -11.22 12.07 -10.36
CA HIS A 120 -10.46 13.13 -9.69
C HIS A 120 -9.41 13.79 -10.58
N LEU A 121 -9.29 13.39 -11.85
CA LEU A 121 -8.38 14.04 -12.80
C LEU A 121 -8.82 15.48 -13.09
N ALA A 122 -7.85 16.39 -13.11
CA ALA A 122 -8.01 17.80 -13.45
C ALA A 122 -6.96 18.19 -14.49
N PRO A 123 -7.16 17.81 -15.77
CA PRO A 123 -6.19 18.09 -16.81
C PRO A 123 -6.13 19.57 -17.21
N GLU A 124 -4.92 20.10 -17.35
CA GLU A 124 -4.62 21.42 -17.89
C GLU A 124 -4.55 21.34 -19.42
N MET A 125 -5.73 21.36 -20.06
CA MET A 125 -5.86 21.20 -21.51
C MET A 125 -5.43 22.46 -22.28
N SER A 126 -4.83 22.24 -23.45
CA SER A 126 -4.62 23.25 -24.49
C SER A 126 -5.95 23.80 -25.03
N PRO A 127 -5.93 24.94 -25.75
CA PRO A 127 -7.13 25.55 -26.31
C PRO A 127 -7.97 24.58 -27.13
N THR A 128 -9.28 24.66 -26.96
CA THR A 128 -10.25 23.80 -27.65
C THR A 128 -10.10 23.89 -29.17
N GLY A 129 -10.03 22.74 -29.84
CA GLY A 129 -9.86 22.62 -31.28
C GLY A 129 -8.40 22.65 -31.76
N SER A 130 -7.41 22.81 -30.87
CA SER A 130 -6.01 22.73 -31.25
C SER A 130 -5.53 21.28 -31.46
N LEU A 131 -4.53 21.08 -32.32
CA LEU A 131 -3.88 19.77 -32.47
C LEU A 131 -3.27 19.27 -31.15
N LYS A 132 -2.79 20.19 -30.31
CA LYS A 132 -2.31 19.87 -28.96
C LYS A 132 -3.41 19.23 -28.13
N GLN A 133 -4.59 19.85 -28.08
CA GLN A 133 -5.74 19.32 -27.35
C GLN A 133 -6.14 17.92 -27.82
N VAL A 134 -6.09 17.66 -29.14
CA VAL A 134 -6.39 16.32 -29.69
C VAL A 134 -5.42 15.26 -29.13
N ASN A 135 -4.12 15.58 -29.10
CA ASN A 135 -3.11 14.68 -28.54
C ASN A 135 -3.27 14.49 -27.02
N GLU A 136 -3.59 15.56 -26.30
CA GLU A 136 -3.82 15.53 -24.86
C GLU A 136 -5.02 14.66 -24.48
N SER A 137 -6.15 14.81 -25.20
CA SER A 137 -7.33 13.96 -25.01
C SER A 137 -7.02 12.49 -25.24
N LYS A 138 -6.24 12.19 -26.30
CA LYS A 138 -5.82 10.82 -26.60
C LYS A 138 -4.96 10.22 -25.48
N ILE A 139 -4.07 11.01 -24.87
CA ILE A 139 -3.27 10.57 -23.72
C ILE A 139 -4.16 10.32 -22.49
N LEU A 140 -5.19 11.14 -22.27
CA LEU A 140 -6.15 10.92 -21.18
C LEU A 140 -6.97 9.63 -21.39
N GLU A 141 -7.40 9.36 -22.62
CA GLU A 141 -8.05 8.09 -22.99
C GLU A 141 -7.13 6.91 -22.70
N PHE A 142 -5.87 6.97 -23.15
CA PHE A 142 -4.88 5.94 -22.85
C PHE A 142 -4.66 5.73 -21.36
N PHE A 143 -4.66 6.80 -20.57
CA PHE A 143 -4.51 6.67 -19.13
C PHE A 143 -5.73 5.99 -18.49
N GLN A 144 -6.94 6.32 -18.92
CA GLN A 144 -8.16 5.66 -18.45
C GLN A 144 -8.19 4.18 -18.83
N ASP A 145 -7.89 3.86 -20.09
CA ASP A 145 -7.82 2.47 -20.59
C ASP A 145 -6.77 1.66 -19.83
N PHE A 146 -5.61 2.25 -19.56
CA PHE A 146 -4.56 1.61 -18.77
C PHE A 146 -4.99 1.31 -17.34
N LEU A 147 -5.66 2.24 -16.67
CA LEU A 147 -6.16 2.01 -15.31
C LEU A 147 -7.20 0.89 -15.28
N LEU A 148 -8.11 0.85 -16.27
CA LEU A 148 -9.09 -0.23 -16.40
C LEU A 148 -8.43 -1.58 -16.67
N GLU A 149 -7.41 -1.62 -17.54
CA GLU A 149 -6.66 -2.85 -17.82
C GLU A 149 -5.96 -3.38 -16.56
N LEU A 150 -5.40 -2.49 -15.72
CA LEU A 150 -4.83 -2.89 -14.43
C LEU A 150 -5.88 -3.48 -13.48
N GLU A 151 -7.10 -2.95 -13.49
CA GLU A 151 -8.20 -3.45 -12.65
C GLU A 151 -8.68 -4.83 -13.13
N ASP A 152 -8.86 -5.02 -14.44
CA ASP A 152 -9.26 -6.29 -15.05
C ASP A 152 -8.24 -7.42 -14.89
N THR A 153 -6.96 -7.08 -14.67
CA THR A 153 -5.87 -8.05 -14.50
C THR A 153 -5.56 -8.39 -13.05
N GLN A 154 -6.16 -7.69 -12.08
CA GLN A 154 -6.01 -8.03 -10.66
C GLN A 154 -6.86 -9.25 -10.31
N PRO A 155 -6.30 -10.30 -9.68
CA PRO A 155 -7.12 -11.39 -9.15
C PRO A 155 -8.08 -10.83 -8.08
N GLU A 156 -9.35 -11.23 -8.14
CA GLU A 156 -10.41 -10.79 -7.20
C GLU A 156 -10.08 -11.12 -5.73
N ASP A 157 -9.18 -12.08 -5.50
CA ASP A 157 -8.70 -12.49 -4.18
C ASP A 157 -7.27 -11.98 -3.95
N ASP A 158 -7.15 -10.86 -3.22
CA ASP A 158 -5.90 -10.34 -2.69
C ASP A 158 -5.28 -11.29 -1.66
N VAL A 159 -4.65 -12.36 -2.13
CA VAL A 159 -3.63 -13.04 -1.34
C VAL A 159 -2.41 -12.11 -1.35
N ALA A 160 -2.37 -11.22 -0.36
CA ALA A 160 -1.27 -10.30 -0.10
C ALA A 160 0.05 -11.07 0.02
N GLY A 161 0.78 -11.24 -1.09
CA GLY A 161 2.02 -12.01 -1.05
C GLY A 161 2.80 -12.16 -2.35
N GLU A 162 2.18 -12.28 -3.53
CA GLU A 162 2.94 -12.79 -4.71
C GLU A 162 2.59 -12.20 -6.10
N SER A 163 1.76 -11.16 -6.21
CA SER A 163 1.58 -10.50 -7.51
C SER A 163 2.67 -9.45 -7.76
N ASP A 164 3.64 -9.78 -8.62
CA ASP A 164 4.60 -8.82 -9.24
C ASP A 164 3.90 -7.86 -10.24
N GLY A 165 2.56 -7.85 -10.23
CA GLY A 165 1.72 -7.06 -11.13
C GLY A 165 1.50 -5.66 -10.58
N MET A 166 1.59 -4.67 -11.47
CA MET A 166 1.23 -3.29 -11.17
C MET A 166 -0.26 -3.19 -10.80
N SER A 167 -0.62 -2.42 -9.78
CA SER A 167 -2.01 -2.20 -9.36
C SER A 167 -2.44 -0.75 -9.50
N VAL A 168 -3.76 -0.51 -9.56
CA VAL A 168 -4.34 0.84 -9.54
C VAL A 168 -3.90 1.62 -8.29
N SER A 169 -3.88 0.96 -7.13
CA SER A 169 -3.39 1.55 -5.87
C SER A 169 -1.92 1.97 -5.94
N GLN A 170 -1.06 1.22 -6.64
CA GLN A 170 0.34 1.60 -6.85
C GLN A 170 0.46 2.82 -7.78
N ILE A 171 -0.38 2.95 -8.80
CA ILE A 171 -0.42 4.16 -9.63
C ILE A 171 -0.81 5.38 -8.80
N MET A 172 -1.86 5.25 -7.98
CA MET A 172 -2.28 6.30 -7.07
C MET A 172 -1.14 6.70 -6.11
N GLN A 173 -0.47 5.70 -5.52
CA GLN A 173 0.64 5.93 -4.61
C GLN A 173 1.81 6.63 -5.29
N TRP A 174 2.14 6.25 -6.52
CA TRP A 174 3.21 6.88 -7.27
C TRP A 174 2.90 8.35 -7.60
N ILE A 175 1.65 8.66 -7.97
CA ILE A 175 1.23 10.03 -8.31
C ILE A 175 1.11 10.93 -7.07
N THR A 176 0.62 10.40 -5.96
CA THR A 176 0.14 11.21 -4.82
C THR A 176 0.82 10.92 -3.49
N GLY A 177 1.61 9.85 -3.41
CA GLY A 177 2.21 9.35 -2.16
C GLY A 177 1.28 8.48 -1.30
N GLN A 178 -0.01 8.35 -1.64
CA GLN A 178 -0.99 7.53 -0.91
C GLN A 178 -1.65 6.50 -1.84
N SER A 179 -1.90 5.29 -1.36
CA SER A 179 -2.47 4.19 -2.15
C SER A 179 -3.99 4.02 -1.97
N HIS A 180 -4.60 4.79 -1.07
CA HIS A 180 -5.99 4.65 -0.64
C HIS A 180 -6.83 5.91 -0.91
N ARG A 181 -8.15 5.76 -0.83
CA ARG A 181 -9.07 6.91 -0.86
C ARG A 181 -8.93 7.71 0.42
N HIS A 182 -9.05 9.04 0.33
CA HIS A 182 -9.08 9.89 1.54
C HIS A 182 -10.19 9.42 2.49
N LEU A 183 -9.99 9.45 3.80
CA LEU A 183 -11.00 8.95 4.74
C LEU A 183 -12.19 9.92 4.84
N LEU A 184 -11.92 11.23 4.83
CA LEU A 184 -12.97 12.23 4.95
C LEU A 184 -13.60 12.53 3.59
N VAL A 185 -14.93 12.52 3.53
CA VAL A 185 -15.70 12.89 2.32
C VAL A 185 -15.34 14.31 1.85
N SER A 186 -15.10 15.24 2.78
CA SER A 186 -14.70 16.61 2.48
C SER A 186 -13.31 16.70 1.83
N GLU A 187 -12.41 15.77 2.13
CA GLU A 187 -11.09 15.66 1.48
C GLU A 187 -11.22 15.01 0.11
N ARG A 188 -12.02 13.92 -0.02
CA ARG A 188 -12.35 13.30 -1.31
C ARG A 188 -12.87 14.33 -2.31
N GLN A 189 -13.82 15.18 -1.89
CA GLN A 189 -14.41 16.22 -2.76
C GLN A 189 -13.41 17.29 -3.24
N LYS A 190 -12.42 17.63 -2.40
CA LYS A 190 -11.40 18.65 -2.72
C LYS A 190 -10.22 18.07 -3.48
N PHE A 191 -9.98 16.77 -3.36
CA PHE A 191 -8.87 16.08 -3.98
C PHE A 191 -8.95 16.20 -5.50
N LYS A 192 -7.81 16.50 -6.13
CA LYS A 192 -7.63 16.54 -7.57
C LYS A 192 -6.22 16.12 -7.93
N VAL A 193 -6.11 15.41 -9.04
CA VAL A 193 -4.83 15.10 -9.69
C VAL A 193 -4.66 16.04 -10.88
N SER A 194 -3.72 16.98 -10.79
CA SER A 194 -3.39 17.86 -11.91
C SER A 194 -2.64 17.08 -12.98
N ILE A 195 -3.13 17.12 -14.22
CA ILE A 195 -2.45 16.51 -15.37
C ILE A 195 -1.92 17.63 -16.26
N LYS A 196 -0.62 17.60 -16.53
CA LYS A 196 0.06 18.52 -17.43
C LYS A 196 0.62 17.77 -18.63
N PHE A 197 0.81 18.50 -19.72
CA PHE A 197 1.28 17.94 -20.98
C PHE A 197 2.51 18.70 -21.47
N ASP A 198 3.66 18.03 -21.51
CA ASP A 198 4.88 18.60 -22.08
C ASP A 198 4.92 18.34 -23.59
N HIS A 199 4.63 19.39 -24.35
CA HIS A 199 4.72 19.41 -25.81
C HIS A 199 6.10 19.85 -26.33
N CYS A 200 6.98 20.27 -25.44
CA CYS A 200 8.22 20.98 -25.79
C CYS A 200 9.48 20.24 -25.35
N CYS A 201 9.40 18.97 -24.93
CA CYS A 201 10.57 18.19 -24.50
C CYS A 201 11.71 18.19 -25.54
N LEU A 202 11.38 18.08 -26.83
CA LEU A 202 12.35 18.12 -27.94
C LEU A 202 12.94 19.51 -28.17
N GLN A 203 12.30 20.57 -27.69
CA GLN A 203 12.85 21.93 -27.72
C GLN A 203 13.81 22.15 -26.56
N HIS A 204 13.47 21.62 -25.38
CA HIS A 204 14.30 21.73 -24.18
C HIS A 204 15.56 20.86 -24.27
N THR A 205 15.43 19.65 -24.81
CA THR A 205 16.54 18.69 -24.94
C THR A 205 16.52 18.03 -26.33
N PRO A 206 17.07 18.65 -27.38
CA PRO A 206 16.87 18.18 -28.76
C PRO A 206 17.33 16.75 -29.08
N ASN A 207 18.24 16.19 -28.28
CA ASN A 207 18.87 14.89 -28.55
C ASN A 207 18.44 13.77 -27.61
N HIS A 208 17.41 13.97 -26.76
CA HIS A 208 16.92 12.87 -25.93
C HIS A 208 16.17 11.84 -26.79
N SER A 209 16.32 10.56 -26.44
CA SER A 209 15.63 9.46 -27.14
C SER A 209 14.22 9.21 -26.61
N VAL A 210 14.00 9.44 -25.32
CA VAL A 210 12.75 9.15 -24.62
C VAL A 210 12.58 10.07 -23.41
N CYS A 211 11.35 10.44 -23.10
CA CYS A 211 10.98 11.05 -21.83
C CYS A 211 9.97 10.17 -21.09
N TYR A 212 10.09 10.13 -19.78
CA TYR A 212 9.13 9.47 -18.89
C TYR A 212 8.20 10.52 -18.26
N PRO A 213 6.99 10.14 -17.84
CA PRO A 213 6.16 11.03 -17.03
C PRO A 213 6.86 11.38 -15.72
N ILE A 214 6.62 12.60 -15.26
CA ILE A 214 7.19 13.14 -14.03
C ILE A 214 6.05 13.39 -13.05
N VAL A 215 6.24 12.97 -11.80
CA VAL A 215 5.27 13.15 -10.72
C VAL A 215 5.78 14.11 -9.65
N SER A 216 4.86 14.88 -9.09
CA SER A 216 5.07 15.66 -7.87
C SER A 216 3.95 15.29 -6.90
N ALA A 217 4.25 14.34 -6.00
CA ALA A 217 3.32 13.87 -4.98
C ALA A 217 2.84 15.00 -4.06
N CYS A 218 3.71 15.96 -3.73
CA CYS A 218 3.35 17.12 -2.91
C CYS A 218 2.24 18.00 -3.53
N THR A 219 2.11 17.99 -4.85
CA THR A 219 1.13 18.80 -5.58
C THR A 219 0.11 17.95 -6.33
N ASN A 220 0.10 16.62 -6.12
CA ASN A 220 -0.72 15.65 -6.84
C ASN A 220 -0.69 15.88 -8.36
N THR A 221 0.51 16.10 -8.91
CA THR A 221 0.68 16.48 -10.32
C THR A 221 1.43 15.40 -11.08
N ILE A 222 0.92 15.02 -12.25
CA ILE A 222 1.64 14.22 -13.24
C ILE A 222 1.80 15.01 -14.54
N THR A 223 2.98 14.95 -15.14
CA THR A 223 3.28 15.57 -16.43
C THR A 223 3.59 14.51 -17.46
N PHE A 224 2.82 14.46 -18.55
CA PHE A 224 3.01 13.51 -19.64
C PHE A 224 3.82 14.12 -20.79
N PRO A 225 4.90 13.47 -21.26
CA PRO A 225 5.68 13.93 -22.40
C PRO A 225 4.99 13.50 -23.71
N VAL A 226 4.26 14.43 -24.33
CA VAL A 226 3.33 14.14 -25.43
C VAL A 226 4.02 13.51 -26.63
N ALA A 227 5.26 13.94 -26.95
CA ALA A 227 6.01 13.46 -28.11
C ALA A 227 6.32 11.95 -28.09
N HIS A 228 6.31 11.32 -26.91
CA HIS A 228 6.69 9.91 -26.72
C HIS A 228 5.49 9.00 -26.42
N MET A 229 4.28 9.56 -26.39
CA MET A 229 3.04 8.87 -26.04
C MET A 229 2.06 8.86 -27.21
N ALA A 230 2.57 8.56 -28.41
CA ALA A 230 1.81 8.64 -29.66
C ALA A 230 0.71 7.56 -29.79
N ASP A 231 0.94 6.39 -29.18
CA ASP A 231 0.03 5.25 -29.16
C ASP A 231 -0.02 4.61 -27.76
N TYR A 232 -1.00 3.73 -27.55
CA TYR A 232 -1.29 3.12 -26.25
C TYR A 232 -0.13 2.26 -25.74
N GLU A 233 0.53 1.50 -26.61
CA GLU A 233 1.65 0.64 -26.23
C GLU A 233 2.86 1.44 -25.75
N SER A 234 3.16 2.54 -26.45
CA SER A 234 4.20 3.48 -26.05
C SER A 234 3.84 4.13 -24.71
N PHE A 235 2.60 4.60 -24.55
CA PHE A 235 2.10 5.16 -23.29
C PHE A 235 2.27 4.17 -22.13
N LYS A 236 1.75 2.95 -22.30
CA LYS A 236 1.77 1.87 -21.31
C LYS A 236 3.20 1.52 -20.89
N THR A 237 4.08 1.30 -21.85
CA THR A 237 5.49 0.94 -21.60
C THR A 237 6.20 2.04 -20.82
N LEU A 238 6.01 3.31 -21.20
CA LEU A 238 6.64 4.45 -20.51
C LEU A 238 6.11 4.61 -19.10
N LEU A 239 4.79 4.50 -18.91
CA LEU A 239 4.17 4.64 -17.60
C LEU A 239 4.61 3.51 -16.65
N GLN A 240 4.58 2.26 -17.11
CA GLN A 240 5.03 1.12 -16.31
C GLN A 240 6.51 1.25 -15.92
N THR A 241 7.36 1.67 -16.86
CA THR A 241 8.78 1.91 -16.60
C THR A 241 8.97 3.03 -15.58
N ALA A 242 8.22 4.14 -15.72
CA ALA A 242 8.32 5.27 -14.81
C ALA A 242 7.88 4.93 -13.38
N VAL A 243 6.82 4.14 -13.20
CA VAL A 243 6.38 3.68 -11.88
C VAL A 243 7.40 2.71 -11.27
N LYS A 244 7.90 1.76 -12.08
CA LYS A 244 8.87 0.74 -11.63
C LYS A 244 10.18 1.35 -11.11
N TYR A 245 10.70 2.36 -11.81
CA TYR A 245 12.01 2.96 -11.47
C TYR A 245 11.92 4.33 -10.79
N GLY A 246 10.79 5.02 -10.87
CA GLY A 246 10.58 6.34 -10.30
C GLY A 246 9.97 6.33 -8.89
N SER A 247 9.71 5.16 -8.31
CA SER A 247 9.30 5.02 -6.90
C SER A 247 10.48 5.20 -5.92
N ALA A 248 11.72 5.20 -6.42
CA ALA A 248 12.89 5.57 -5.64
C ALA A 248 12.93 7.10 -5.45
N PHE A 249 12.98 7.57 -4.20
CA PHE A 249 13.17 8.98 -3.83
C PHE A 249 14.57 9.53 -4.18
N ASP A 250 15.21 8.99 -5.21
CA ASP A 250 16.53 9.41 -5.64
C ASP A 250 16.36 10.68 -6.48
N ARG A 251 16.64 11.82 -5.82
CA ARG A 251 16.78 13.13 -6.45
C ARG A 251 17.84 13.05 -7.55
N VAL A 252 17.46 13.43 -8.77
CA VAL A 252 18.36 14.15 -9.68
C VAL A 252 18.17 15.64 -9.42
#